data_AF-A0A6N2L0C0-F1
#
_entry.id   AF-A0A6N2L0C0-F1
#
_cell.length_a   1.000
_cell.length_b   1.000
_cell.length_c   1.000
_cell.angle_alpha   90.00
_cell.angle_beta   90.00
_cell.angle_gamma   90.00
#
_symmetry.space_group_name_H-M   'P 1'
#
loop_
_entity.id
_entity.type
_entity.pdbx_description
1 polymer ?
#
loop_
_entity_poly.entity_id
_entity_poly.type
_entity_poly.pdbx_seq_one_letter_code
_entity_poly.pdbx_strand_id
1 'polypeptide(L)'
;MAETKRYITKEELEKHNKEGDLWISIQGKIYNVTYWAKDHPGGLLPLLSLAGQDVTDAFVAYHPGTAWQYLDKFSNGLYLKDHTVSEVSQDYRKLAAEFSKSGLFEKKGHGVFVTLCLIVIMLGFSVYGVLCSDSRSVRLVCGALMGFMWIQSGWIGHDSGHYQVMSSPGFNRLVQILSGNCLAGVGIGWWKCNHNAHHIACNSLDYDPDLQHMPFFVVSSKFFSSITSCFYDRKLNFDSFTRFLVSYQHWTFYPVMCLARINLFAQSFLILLSNKKLANDRGLELLGLAVFWIWYPLLVSCLPSGGERIMFVLASFSVTGIQHVQFCLNHFSSSVYVGPPSGNNWFEKQTEGTLNISCSPWMDWFHGGLQFQIEHHLFPRLPRCQLRRVSPFVRELCKKHNLPYNIVSFWKANALTLETLQTAALQARDLTNPVPKNLVWEAVNTHG
;
A
#
# COMPACT_ATOMS: atom_id res chain seq x y z
N MET A 1 -29.31 -20.75 31.01
CA MET A 1 -29.19 -19.48 31.76
C MET A 1 -28.75 -18.43 30.78
N ALA A 2 -29.46 -17.30 30.64
CA ALA A 2 -28.99 -16.21 29.81
C ALA A 2 -27.70 -15.67 30.43
N GLU A 3 -26.58 -15.70 29.69
CA GLU A 3 -25.33 -15.09 30.14
C GLU A 3 -25.60 -13.61 30.45
N THR A 4 -25.36 -13.20 31.70
CA THR A 4 -25.51 -11.82 32.11
C THR A 4 -24.50 -10.97 31.36
N LYS A 5 -24.95 -10.21 30.36
CA LYS A 5 -24.10 -9.30 29.59
C LYS A 5 -23.40 -8.33 30.55
N ARG A 6 -22.07 -8.34 30.52
CA ARG A 6 -21.23 -7.41 31.27
C ARG A 6 -20.80 -6.28 30.35
N TYR A 7 -20.79 -5.06 30.85
CA TYR A 7 -20.52 -3.87 30.06
C TYR A 7 -19.29 -3.14 30.55
N ILE A 8 -18.49 -2.60 29.64
CA ILE A 8 -17.38 -1.67 29.93
C ILE A 8 -17.57 -0.37 29.14
N THR A 9 -16.93 0.70 29.58
CA THR A 9 -16.94 1.98 28.86
C THR A 9 -15.91 1.98 27.73
N LYS A 10 -15.99 2.98 26.85
CA LYS A 10 -15.01 3.16 25.78
C LYS A 10 -13.61 3.44 26.34
N GLU A 11 -13.52 4.25 27.39
CA GLU A 11 -12.26 4.59 28.07
C GLU A 11 -11.59 3.37 28.71
N GLU A 12 -12.39 2.38 29.14
CA GLU A 12 -11.85 1.10 29.60
C GLU A 12 -11.28 0.29 28.44
N LEU A 13 -12.02 0.18 27.33
CA LEU A 13 -11.51 -0.51 26.13
C LEU A 13 -10.21 0.12 25.61
N GLU A 14 -10.08 1.44 25.63
CA GLU A 14 -8.90 2.19 25.16
C GLU A 14 -7.61 1.83 25.93
N LYS A 15 -7.70 1.27 27.14
CA LYS A 15 -6.54 0.82 27.92
C LYS A 15 -5.90 -0.46 27.35
N HIS A 16 -6.67 -1.26 26.62
CA HIS A 16 -6.26 -2.55 26.06
C HIS A 16 -5.69 -2.39 24.64
N ASN A 17 -4.60 -1.63 24.53
CA ASN A 17 -4.04 -1.16 23.25
C ASN A 17 -2.58 -1.59 22.96
N LYS A 18 -2.09 -2.68 23.57
CA LYS A 18 -0.69 -3.12 23.46
C LYS A 18 -0.57 -4.59 23.02
N GLU A 19 0.59 -5.02 22.52
CA GLU A 19 0.80 -6.40 22.05
C GLU A 19 0.52 -7.49 23.12
N GLY A 20 0.75 -7.18 24.39
CA GLY A 20 0.44 -8.08 25.53
C GLY A 20 -0.94 -7.89 26.16
N ASP A 21 -1.72 -6.93 25.67
CA ASP A 21 -3.08 -6.64 26.13
C ASP A 21 -3.85 -5.90 25.02
N LEU A 22 -4.41 -6.68 24.08
CA LEU A 22 -5.00 -6.19 22.83
C LEU A 22 -6.46 -6.62 22.73
N TRP A 23 -7.36 -5.67 22.98
CA TRP A 23 -8.80 -5.88 22.83
C TRP A 23 -9.35 -5.00 21.71
N ILE A 24 -10.39 -5.49 21.06
CA ILE A 24 -11.11 -4.76 20.00
C ILE A 24 -12.62 -4.95 20.20
N SER A 25 -13.41 -4.01 19.69
CA SER A 25 -14.86 -4.18 19.60
C SER A 25 -15.33 -4.37 18.15
N ILE A 26 -16.26 -5.28 17.94
CA ILE A 26 -16.97 -5.47 16.68
C ILE A 26 -18.46 -5.55 16.99
N GLN A 27 -19.24 -4.63 16.43
CA GLN A 27 -20.67 -4.43 16.70
C GLN A 27 -20.97 -4.30 18.21
N GLY A 28 -20.10 -3.58 18.93
CA GLY A 28 -20.24 -3.36 20.37
C GLY A 28 -19.94 -4.58 21.24
N LYS A 29 -19.68 -5.76 20.69
CA LYS A 29 -19.16 -6.92 21.43
C LYS A 29 -17.64 -6.83 21.51
N ILE A 30 -17.06 -7.22 22.64
CA ILE A 30 -15.61 -7.12 22.88
C ILE A 30 -14.92 -8.47 22.71
N TYR A 31 -13.75 -8.41 22.10
CA TYR A 31 -12.92 -9.55 21.78
C TYR A 31 -11.50 -9.32 22.29
N ASN A 32 -10.98 -10.27 23.07
CA ASN A 32 -9.59 -10.30 23.45
C ASN A 32 -8.81 -11.11 22.41
N VAL A 33 -8.02 -10.43 21.60
CA VAL A 33 -7.24 -11.03 20.50
C VAL A 33 -5.74 -11.09 20.82
N THR A 34 -5.33 -10.77 22.05
CA THR A 34 -3.93 -10.70 22.51
C THR A 34 -3.10 -11.89 22.05
N TYR A 35 -3.54 -13.11 22.35
CA TYR A 35 -2.79 -14.33 22.03
C TYR A 35 -2.85 -14.73 20.55
N TRP A 36 -3.86 -14.25 19.83
CA TRP A 36 -4.06 -14.58 18.42
C TRP A 36 -3.45 -13.54 17.46
N ALA A 37 -3.15 -12.33 17.93
CA ALA A 37 -2.72 -11.22 17.08
C ALA A 37 -1.47 -11.53 16.22
N LYS A 38 -0.57 -12.39 16.72
CA LYS A 38 0.63 -12.86 15.99
C LYS A 38 0.34 -13.87 14.88
N ASP A 39 -0.80 -14.54 14.94
CA ASP A 39 -1.22 -15.55 13.99
C ASP A 39 -2.35 -15.04 13.06
N HIS A 40 -2.78 -13.79 13.23
CA HIS A 40 -3.71 -13.11 12.35
C HIS A 40 -3.16 -13.12 10.90
N PRO A 41 -3.91 -13.59 9.89
CA PRO A 41 -3.43 -13.65 8.50
C PRO A 41 -3.08 -12.29 7.86
N GLY A 42 -3.59 -11.18 8.41
CA GLY A 42 -3.23 -9.82 8.02
C GLY A 42 -1.97 -9.28 8.71
N GLY A 43 -1.44 -10.00 9.70
CA GLY A 43 -0.31 -9.58 10.54
C GLY A 43 -0.74 -8.86 11.83
N LEU A 44 0.24 -8.66 12.72
CA LEU A 44 0.06 -8.01 14.03
C LEU A 44 -0.24 -6.52 13.92
N LEU A 45 0.48 -5.79 13.06
CA LEU A 45 0.41 -4.32 13.00
C LEU A 45 -1.00 -3.78 12.69
N PRO A 46 -1.77 -4.33 11.73
CA PRO A 46 -3.17 -3.93 11.53
C PRO A 46 -4.05 -3.98 12.79
N LEU A 47 -3.87 -5.01 13.63
CA LEU A 47 -4.61 -5.14 14.88
C LEU A 47 -4.12 -4.14 15.92
N LEU A 48 -2.80 -3.99 16.04
CA LEU A 48 -2.20 -3.08 17.01
C LEU A 48 -2.55 -1.61 16.73
N SER A 49 -2.58 -1.20 15.45
CA SER A 49 -2.92 0.17 15.04
C SER A 49 -4.36 0.56 15.38
N LEU A 50 -5.26 -0.41 15.57
CA LEU A 50 -6.66 -0.21 15.92
C LEU A 50 -7.03 -0.78 17.30
N ALA A 51 -6.03 -1.15 18.10
CA ALA A 51 -6.25 -1.76 19.41
C ALA A 51 -6.94 -0.78 20.37
N GLY A 52 -7.83 -1.30 21.21
CA GLY A 52 -8.63 -0.51 22.13
C GLY A 52 -9.75 0.30 21.45
N GLN A 53 -10.16 -0.05 20.22
CA GLN A 53 -11.20 0.66 19.47
C GLN A 53 -12.33 -0.27 19.03
N ASP A 54 -13.46 0.32 18.61
CA ASP A 54 -14.42 -0.38 17.75
C ASP A 54 -13.91 -0.35 16.32
N VAL A 55 -13.76 -1.54 15.74
CA VAL A 55 -13.12 -1.78 14.44
C VAL A 55 -14.10 -2.39 13.45
N THR A 56 -15.41 -2.22 13.69
CA THR A 56 -16.45 -2.90 12.90
C THR A 56 -16.33 -2.59 11.40
N ASP A 57 -16.10 -1.33 11.03
CA ASP A 57 -16.02 -0.93 9.63
C ASP A 57 -14.77 -1.50 8.96
N ALA A 58 -13.62 -1.43 9.62
CA ALA A 58 -12.38 -2.07 9.15
C ALA A 58 -12.53 -3.59 9.05
N PHE A 59 -13.23 -4.23 9.99
CA PHE A 59 -13.52 -5.66 9.94
C PHE A 59 -14.36 -5.99 8.70
N VAL A 60 -15.44 -5.23 8.45
CA VAL A 60 -16.31 -5.38 7.27
C VAL A 60 -15.53 -5.18 5.96
N ALA A 61 -14.61 -4.22 5.90
CA ALA A 61 -13.79 -3.95 4.72
C ALA A 61 -12.89 -5.14 4.34
N TYR A 62 -12.29 -5.81 5.34
CA TYR A 62 -11.23 -6.79 5.15
C TYR A 62 -11.66 -8.25 5.23
N HIS A 63 -12.80 -8.54 5.85
CA HIS A 63 -13.15 -9.91 6.19
C HIS A 63 -14.36 -10.43 5.40
N PRO A 64 -14.31 -11.68 4.91
CA PRO A 64 -15.46 -12.32 4.30
C PRO A 64 -16.54 -12.59 5.35
N GLY A 65 -17.78 -12.84 4.89
CA GLY A 65 -18.85 -13.33 5.76
C GLY A 65 -18.46 -14.57 6.59
N THR A 66 -17.60 -15.43 6.03
CA THR A 66 -17.08 -16.62 6.73
C THR A 66 -16.11 -16.31 7.87
N ALA A 67 -15.61 -15.09 8.02
CA ALA A 67 -14.73 -14.74 9.15
C ALA A 67 -15.51 -14.56 10.46
N TRP A 68 -16.79 -14.16 10.37
CA TRP A 68 -17.64 -13.91 11.54
C TRP A 68 -17.77 -15.14 12.45
N GLN A 69 -17.75 -16.35 11.88
CA GLN A 69 -17.85 -17.61 12.64
C GLN A 69 -16.66 -17.87 13.58
N TYR A 70 -15.53 -17.18 13.39
CA TYR A 70 -14.35 -17.35 14.24
C TYR A 70 -14.33 -16.40 15.43
N LEU A 71 -15.15 -15.34 15.43
CA LEU A 71 -15.11 -14.28 16.43
C LEU A 71 -15.45 -14.77 17.84
N ASP A 72 -16.39 -15.71 17.96
CA ASP A 72 -16.84 -16.20 19.27
C ASP A 72 -15.72 -16.85 20.09
N LYS A 73 -14.66 -17.36 19.44
CA LYS A 73 -13.46 -17.90 20.11
C LYS A 73 -12.68 -16.85 20.90
N PHE A 74 -12.83 -15.58 20.55
CA PHE A 74 -12.11 -14.47 21.15
C PHE A 74 -12.99 -13.64 22.10
N SER A 75 -14.27 -13.99 22.24
CA SER A 75 -15.18 -13.22 23.07
C SER A 75 -14.87 -13.42 24.55
N ASN A 76 -14.89 -12.33 25.31
CA ASN A 76 -14.77 -12.32 26.76
C ASN A 76 -16.11 -12.08 27.48
N GLY A 77 -17.24 -12.12 26.74
CA GLY A 77 -18.58 -11.84 27.26
C GLY A 77 -18.84 -10.36 27.61
N LEU A 78 -17.91 -9.46 27.29
CA LEU A 78 -18.05 -8.01 27.51
C LEU A 78 -18.64 -7.30 26.29
N TYR A 79 -19.36 -6.21 26.56
CA TYR A 79 -19.97 -5.34 25.57
C TYR A 79 -19.66 -3.87 25.89
N LEU A 80 -19.63 -3.03 24.88
CA LEU A 80 -19.53 -1.58 25.05
C LEU A 80 -20.87 -1.04 25.56
N LYS A 81 -20.81 -0.26 26.65
CA LYS A 81 -21.99 0.35 27.29
C LYS A 81 -22.69 1.36 26.38
N ASP A 82 -21.90 2.22 25.73
CA ASP A 82 -22.38 3.34 24.91
C ASP A 82 -22.03 3.13 23.43
N HIS A 83 -22.25 1.90 22.92
CA HIS A 83 -21.98 1.60 21.51
C HIS A 83 -22.92 2.41 20.61
N THR A 84 -22.33 3.34 19.85
CA THR A 84 -23.04 4.13 18.84
C THR A 84 -22.44 3.85 17.47
N VAL A 85 -23.30 3.92 16.44
CA VAL A 85 -22.87 3.76 15.04
C VAL A 85 -23.33 4.99 14.28
N SER A 86 -22.38 5.70 13.68
CA SER A 86 -22.66 6.87 12.85
C SER A 86 -23.55 6.49 11.66
N GLU A 87 -24.32 7.44 11.13
CA GLU A 87 -25.15 7.20 9.94
C GLU A 87 -24.29 6.76 8.74
N VAL A 88 -23.11 7.37 8.57
CA VAL A 88 -22.13 7.01 7.53
C VAL A 88 -21.72 5.55 7.64
N SER A 89 -21.36 5.08 8.83
CA SER A 89 -20.96 3.69 9.07
C SER A 89 -22.11 2.71 8.82
N GLN A 90 -23.35 3.08 9.19
CA GLN A 90 -24.52 2.24 8.91
C GLN A 90 -24.73 2.07 7.41
N ASP A 91 -24.69 3.15 6.64
CA ASP A 91 -24.86 3.10 5.19
C ASP A 91 -23.70 2.40 4.49
N TYR A 92 -22.46 2.63 4.93
CA TYR A 92 -21.28 1.93 4.42
C TYR A 92 -21.42 0.41 4.60
N ARG A 93 -21.80 -0.04 5.80
CA ARG A 93 -22.04 -1.46 6.09
C ARG A 93 -23.18 -2.03 5.25
N LYS A 94 -24.25 -1.26 5.04
CA LYS A 94 -25.37 -1.64 4.17
C LYS A 94 -24.89 -1.81 2.73
N LEU A 95 -24.11 -0.87 2.21
CA LEU A 95 -23.55 -0.94 0.86
C LEU A 95 -22.62 -2.16 0.70
N ALA A 96 -21.75 -2.42 1.68
CA ALA A 96 -20.91 -3.62 1.71
C ALA A 96 -21.75 -4.92 1.67
N ALA A 97 -22.84 -4.97 2.43
CA ALA A 97 -23.76 -6.09 2.44
C ALA A 97 -24.50 -6.27 1.11
N GLU A 98 -24.91 -5.19 0.45
CA GLU A 98 -25.52 -5.22 -0.89
C GLU A 98 -24.56 -5.74 -1.96
N PHE A 99 -23.28 -5.32 -1.91
CA PHE A 99 -22.24 -5.83 -2.80
C PHE A 99 -21.98 -7.32 -2.59
N SER A 100 -21.96 -7.76 -1.32
CA SER A 100 -21.85 -9.17 -0.94
C SER A 100 -23.03 -10.00 -1.46
N LYS A 101 -24.27 -9.53 -1.23
CA LYS A 101 -25.49 -10.19 -1.73
C LYS A 101 -25.53 -10.27 -3.26
N SER A 102 -24.95 -9.29 -3.95
CA SER A 102 -24.86 -9.25 -5.41
C SER A 102 -23.73 -10.13 -5.98
N GLY A 103 -22.91 -10.73 -5.11
CA GLY A 103 -21.78 -11.58 -5.46
C GLY A 103 -20.61 -10.82 -6.09
N LEU A 104 -20.46 -9.53 -5.80
CA LEU A 104 -19.42 -8.70 -6.44
C LEU A 104 -18.01 -9.06 -5.95
N PHE A 105 -17.86 -9.53 -4.71
CA PHE A 105 -16.56 -9.94 -4.15
C PHE A 105 -16.06 -11.26 -4.76
N GLU A 106 -16.97 -12.09 -5.29
CA GLU A 106 -16.69 -13.41 -5.84
C GLU A 106 -16.48 -13.38 -7.35
N LYS A 107 -17.13 -12.43 -8.05
CA LYS A 107 -17.10 -12.27 -9.51
C LYS A 107 -15.82 -11.57 -9.97
N LYS A 108 -14.75 -12.34 -10.11
CA LYS A 108 -13.41 -11.87 -10.53
C LYS A 108 -13.28 -11.69 -12.06
N GLY A 109 -14.13 -12.38 -12.84
CA GLY A 109 -14.03 -12.42 -14.30
C GLY A 109 -12.76 -13.14 -14.79
N HIS A 110 -12.39 -12.93 -16.05
CA HIS A 110 -11.19 -13.52 -16.67
C HIS A 110 -9.97 -12.59 -16.68
N GLY A 111 -10.06 -11.41 -16.05
CA GLY A 111 -9.04 -10.36 -16.14
C GLY A 111 -7.65 -10.82 -15.70
N VAL A 112 -7.56 -11.56 -14.59
CA VAL A 112 -6.28 -12.06 -14.06
C VAL A 112 -5.61 -13.03 -15.04
N PHE A 113 -6.38 -13.94 -15.64
CA PHE A 113 -5.85 -14.87 -16.64
C PHE A 113 -5.35 -14.14 -17.89
N VAL A 114 -6.12 -13.16 -18.39
CA VAL A 114 -5.70 -12.32 -19.52
C VAL A 114 -4.41 -11.55 -19.18
N THR A 115 -4.30 -10.97 -17.98
CA THR A 115 -3.08 -10.29 -17.53
C THR A 115 -1.88 -11.24 -17.46
N LEU A 116 -2.05 -12.48 -16.98
CA LEU A 116 -0.98 -13.49 -16.97
C LEU A 116 -0.52 -13.85 -18.38
N CYS A 117 -1.45 -14.03 -19.34
CA CYS A 117 -1.09 -14.26 -20.74
C CYS A 117 -0.31 -13.08 -21.33
N LEU A 118 -0.75 -11.85 -21.05
CA LEU A 118 -0.06 -10.63 -21.52
C LEU A 118 1.35 -10.52 -20.92
N ILE A 119 1.53 -10.87 -19.64
CA ILE A 119 2.85 -10.93 -19.00
C ILE A 119 3.78 -11.93 -19.70
N VAL A 120 3.29 -13.14 -19.99
CA VAL A 120 4.08 -14.17 -20.70
C VAL A 120 4.47 -13.69 -22.09
N ILE A 121 3.55 -13.05 -22.81
CA ILE A 121 3.80 -12.50 -24.16
C ILE A 121 4.86 -11.39 -24.09
N MET A 122 4.73 -10.42 -23.17
CA MET A 122 5.71 -9.34 -23.01
C MET A 122 7.09 -9.88 -22.63
N LEU A 123 7.16 -10.83 -21.68
CA LEU A 123 8.41 -11.48 -21.30
C LEU A 123 9.04 -12.23 -22.47
N GLY A 124 8.24 -13.00 -23.22
CA GLY A 124 8.69 -13.74 -24.40
C GLY A 124 9.28 -12.82 -25.48
N PHE A 125 8.59 -11.72 -25.81
CA PHE A 125 9.10 -10.73 -26.76
C PHE A 125 10.37 -10.03 -26.27
N SER A 126 10.44 -9.67 -24.99
CA SER A 126 11.65 -9.07 -24.41
C SER A 126 12.84 -10.03 -24.46
N VAL A 127 12.65 -11.29 -24.07
CA VAL A 127 13.72 -12.32 -24.12
C VAL A 127 14.15 -12.57 -25.57
N TYR A 128 13.21 -12.76 -26.49
CA TYR A 128 13.50 -12.97 -27.90
C TYR A 128 14.26 -11.79 -28.50
N GLY A 129 13.83 -10.55 -28.26
CA GLY A 129 14.50 -9.36 -28.78
C GLY A 129 15.89 -9.12 -28.19
N VAL A 130 16.13 -9.54 -26.93
CA VAL A 130 17.49 -9.49 -26.35
C VAL A 130 18.40 -10.53 -27.01
N LEU A 131 17.92 -11.76 -27.22
CA LEU A 131 18.74 -12.88 -27.70
C LEU A 131 18.92 -12.93 -29.22
N CYS A 132 17.93 -12.47 -29.99
CA CYS A 132 17.86 -12.72 -31.43
C CYS A 132 17.98 -11.46 -32.30
N SER A 133 18.05 -10.26 -31.72
CA SER A 133 18.20 -9.02 -32.48
C SER A 133 19.54 -8.35 -32.18
N ASP A 134 20.21 -7.85 -33.22
CA ASP A 134 21.43 -7.04 -33.12
C ASP A 134 21.16 -5.53 -32.98
N SER A 135 19.91 -5.11 -33.16
CA SER A 135 19.53 -3.71 -33.04
C SER A 135 19.50 -3.25 -31.58
N ARG A 136 20.37 -2.29 -31.25
CA ARG A 136 20.39 -1.58 -29.97
C ARG A 136 19.03 -0.97 -29.60
N SER A 137 18.33 -0.41 -30.59
CA SER A 137 17.00 0.18 -30.38
C SER A 137 15.96 -0.87 -30.01
N VAL A 138 16.00 -2.04 -30.65
CA VAL A 138 15.10 -3.15 -30.30
C VAL A 138 15.35 -3.61 -28.86
N ARG A 139 16.62 -3.81 -28.48
CA ARG A 139 16.98 -4.20 -27.10
C ARG A 139 16.55 -3.15 -26.07
N LEU A 140 16.66 -1.86 -26.40
CA LEU A 140 16.16 -0.79 -25.53
C LEU A 140 14.64 -0.84 -25.36
N VAL A 141 13.90 -1.08 -26.44
CA VAL A 141 12.44 -1.29 -26.40
C VAL A 141 12.09 -2.54 -25.59
N CYS A 142 12.86 -3.63 -25.68
CA CYS A 142 12.69 -4.81 -24.84
C CYS A 142 12.88 -4.50 -23.34
N GLY A 143 13.79 -3.58 -23.00
CA GLY A 143 13.92 -3.06 -21.63
C GLY A 143 12.68 -2.29 -21.19
N ALA A 144 12.17 -1.37 -22.02
CA ALA A 144 10.92 -0.68 -21.74
C ALA A 144 9.73 -1.67 -21.57
N LEU A 145 9.65 -2.69 -22.43
CA LEU A 145 8.64 -3.75 -22.36
C LEU A 145 8.76 -4.59 -21.09
N MET A 146 9.97 -4.84 -20.60
CA MET A 146 10.21 -5.47 -19.29
C MET A 146 9.59 -4.64 -18.16
N GLY A 147 9.69 -3.31 -18.26
CA GLY A 147 9.05 -2.43 -17.28
C GLY A 147 7.52 -2.53 -17.29
N PHE A 148 6.90 -2.56 -18.46
CA PHE A 148 5.45 -2.82 -18.56
C PHE A 148 5.06 -4.20 -18.03
N MET A 149 5.89 -5.22 -18.28
CA MET A 149 5.69 -6.55 -17.72
C MET A 149 5.67 -6.49 -16.18
N TRP A 150 6.62 -5.79 -15.56
CA TRP A 150 6.65 -5.63 -14.10
C TRP A 150 5.48 -4.84 -13.55
N ILE A 151 4.99 -3.81 -14.25
CA ILE A 151 3.76 -3.09 -13.86
C ILE A 151 2.60 -4.07 -13.74
N GLN A 152 2.40 -4.88 -14.79
CA GLN A 152 1.29 -5.83 -14.85
C GLN A 152 1.45 -6.96 -13.83
N SER A 153 2.67 -7.44 -13.63
CA SER A 153 2.99 -8.42 -12.59
C SER A 153 2.73 -7.85 -11.19
N GLY A 154 3.07 -6.58 -10.98
CA GLY A 154 2.80 -5.85 -9.74
C GLY A 154 1.31 -5.74 -9.44
N TRP A 155 0.46 -5.49 -10.46
CA TRP A 155 -1.00 -5.51 -10.28
C TRP A 155 -1.54 -6.86 -9.83
N ILE A 156 -1.03 -7.96 -10.40
CA ILE A 156 -1.43 -9.31 -9.96
C ILE A 156 -0.97 -9.56 -8.52
N GLY A 157 0.27 -9.17 -8.19
CA GLY A 157 0.79 -9.25 -6.82
C GLY A 157 -0.11 -8.49 -5.84
N HIS A 158 -0.48 -7.26 -6.21
CA HIS A 158 -1.39 -6.42 -5.43
C HIS A 158 -2.74 -7.09 -5.19
N ASP A 159 -3.44 -7.47 -6.27
CA ASP A 159 -4.79 -8.02 -6.20
C ASP A 159 -4.81 -9.34 -5.42
N SER A 160 -3.83 -10.21 -5.70
CA SER A 160 -3.73 -11.52 -5.04
C SER A 160 -3.40 -11.43 -3.55
N GLY A 161 -2.82 -10.30 -3.09
CA GLY A 161 -2.55 -10.04 -1.68
C GLY A 161 -3.77 -9.55 -0.88
N HIS A 162 -4.75 -8.96 -1.55
CA HIS A 162 -6.00 -8.47 -0.95
C HIS A 162 -7.13 -9.51 -0.95
N TYR A 163 -7.29 -10.22 -2.06
CA TYR A 163 -8.32 -11.23 -2.21
C TYR A 163 -7.79 -12.45 -2.96
N GLN A 164 -8.54 -13.54 -2.89
CA GLN A 164 -8.19 -14.73 -3.64
C GLN A 164 -8.49 -14.49 -5.12
N VAL A 165 -7.52 -14.12 -5.95
CA VAL A 165 -7.71 -13.93 -7.40
C VAL A 165 -7.91 -15.26 -8.14
N MET A 166 -7.38 -16.36 -7.61
CA MET A 166 -7.46 -17.69 -8.22
C MET A 166 -8.60 -18.56 -7.66
N SER A 167 -8.79 -19.74 -8.25
CA SER A 167 -9.83 -20.71 -7.86
C SER A 167 -9.58 -21.34 -6.49
N SER A 168 -8.32 -21.53 -6.09
CA SER A 168 -7.95 -22.12 -4.79
C SER A 168 -6.93 -21.26 -4.03
N PRO A 169 -6.87 -21.36 -2.69
CA PRO A 169 -5.86 -20.66 -1.89
C PRO A 169 -4.42 -21.02 -2.27
N GLY A 170 -4.14 -22.30 -2.56
CA GLY A 170 -2.82 -22.75 -2.98
C GLY A 170 -2.40 -22.16 -4.32
N PHE A 171 -3.31 -22.12 -5.31
CA PHE A 171 -2.98 -21.50 -6.59
C PHE A 171 -2.87 -19.98 -6.49
N ASN A 172 -3.66 -19.35 -5.61
CA ASN A 172 -3.49 -17.93 -5.28
C ASN A 172 -2.10 -17.64 -4.71
N ARG A 173 -1.62 -18.51 -3.81
CA ARG A 173 -0.29 -18.40 -3.25
C ARG A 173 0.81 -18.60 -4.29
N LEU A 174 0.65 -19.55 -5.21
CA LEU A 174 1.57 -19.71 -6.33
C LEU A 174 1.64 -18.44 -7.19
N VAL A 175 0.49 -17.87 -7.54
CA VAL A 175 0.41 -16.63 -8.33
C VAL A 175 1.06 -15.45 -7.60
N GLN A 176 0.85 -15.30 -6.28
CA GLN A 176 1.53 -14.30 -5.45
C GLN A 176 3.07 -14.40 -5.55
N ILE A 177 3.61 -15.61 -5.36
CA ILE A 177 5.07 -15.85 -5.42
C ILE A 177 5.59 -15.62 -6.83
N LEU A 178 4.87 -16.10 -7.85
CA LEU A 178 5.26 -15.91 -9.24
C LEU A 178 5.29 -14.42 -9.62
N SER A 179 4.23 -13.68 -9.33
CA SER A 179 4.09 -12.29 -9.79
C SER A 179 4.93 -11.31 -8.96
N GLY A 180 4.98 -11.47 -7.64
CA GLY A 180 5.78 -10.63 -6.76
C GLY A 180 7.25 -11.02 -6.78
N ASN A 181 7.57 -12.24 -6.38
CA ASN A 181 8.94 -12.65 -6.13
C ASN A 181 9.66 -13.03 -7.43
N CYS A 182 9.16 -13.99 -8.21
CA CYS A 182 9.88 -14.54 -9.37
C CYS A 182 9.98 -13.56 -10.54
N LEU A 183 8.89 -12.86 -10.86
CA LEU A 183 8.84 -11.97 -12.02
C LEU A 183 9.24 -10.54 -11.66
N ALA A 184 8.76 -10.01 -10.54
CA ALA A 184 9.02 -8.63 -10.15
C ALA A 184 10.25 -8.48 -9.22
N GLY A 185 10.72 -9.53 -8.53
CA GLY A 185 11.84 -9.40 -7.59
C GLY A 185 11.49 -8.71 -6.28
N VAL A 186 10.19 -8.57 -5.97
CA VAL A 186 9.68 -7.92 -4.74
C VAL A 186 9.05 -8.99 -3.86
N GLY A 187 9.42 -9.04 -2.58
CA GLY A 187 8.87 -9.99 -1.62
C GLY A 187 7.40 -9.73 -1.38
N ILE A 188 6.52 -10.66 -1.79
CA ILE A 188 5.08 -10.47 -1.63
C ILE A 188 4.65 -10.39 -0.17
N GLY A 189 5.36 -11.06 0.75
CA GLY A 189 5.11 -10.96 2.18
C GLY A 189 5.45 -9.59 2.74
N TRP A 190 6.58 -9.01 2.34
CA TRP A 190 6.93 -7.62 2.66
C TRP A 190 5.83 -6.68 2.16
N TRP A 191 5.50 -6.79 0.87
CA TRP A 191 4.52 -5.92 0.23
C TRP A 191 3.17 -5.98 0.93
N LYS A 192 2.69 -7.19 1.25
CA LYS A 192 1.40 -7.38 1.93
C LYS A 192 1.41 -6.77 3.34
N CYS A 193 2.48 -6.95 4.12
CA CYS A 193 2.60 -6.32 5.42
C CYS A 193 2.60 -4.79 5.34
N ASN A 194 3.40 -4.23 4.43
CA ASN A 194 3.52 -2.79 4.22
C ASN A 194 2.19 -2.19 3.75
N HIS A 195 1.62 -2.76 2.69
CA HIS A 195 0.44 -2.24 2.04
C HIS A 195 -0.82 -2.38 2.92
N ASN A 196 -0.98 -3.48 3.67
CA ASN A 196 -2.09 -3.59 4.62
C ASN A 196 -1.98 -2.57 5.76
N ALA A 197 -0.77 -2.24 6.22
CA ALA A 197 -0.57 -1.18 7.20
C ALA A 197 -0.96 0.19 6.62
N HIS A 198 -0.57 0.47 5.36
CA HIS A 198 -1.00 1.66 4.63
C HIS A 198 -2.52 1.79 4.58
N HIS A 199 -3.24 0.74 4.16
CA HIS A 199 -4.70 0.83 4.11
C HIS A 199 -5.36 1.12 5.46
N ILE A 200 -4.89 0.46 6.52
CA ILE A 200 -5.44 0.63 7.86
C ILE A 200 -5.17 2.05 8.37
N ALA A 201 -3.98 2.58 8.09
CA ALA A 201 -3.51 3.86 8.58
C ALA A 201 -3.41 4.95 7.50
N CYS A 202 -4.22 4.86 6.43
CA CYS A 202 -4.05 5.66 5.21
C CYS A 202 -3.79 7.13 5.52
N ASN A 203 -2.68 7.65 5.01
CA ASN A 203 -2.21 9.03 5.18
C ASN A 203 -1.87 9.48 6.62
N SER A 204 -1.66 8.55 7.55
CA SER A 204 -1.03 8.85 8.84
C SER A 204 0.49 8.97 8.67
N LEU A 205 1.08 10.11 9.01
CA LEU A 205 2.51 10.32 8.78
C LEU A 205 3.40 9.35 9.58
N ASP A 206 2.98 8.94 10.78
CA ASP A 206 3.71 8.05 11.70
C ASP A 206 3.30 6.57 11.59
N TYR A 207 2.10 6.25 11.11
CA TYR A 207 1.65 4.85 10.96
C TYR A 207 1.65 4.33 9.52
N ASP A 208 1.52 5.19 8.51
CA ASP A 208 1.47 4.81 7.11
C ASP A 208 2.88 4.69 6.51
N PRO A 209 3.36 3.49 6.17
CA PRO A 209 4.69 3.35 5.58
C PRO A 209 4.79 3.94 4.16
N ASP A 210 3.67 4.16 3.46
CA ASP A 210 3.64 4.67 2.09
C ASP A 210 3.77 6.20 2.01
N LEU A 211 3.91 6.89 3.15
CA LEU A 211 4.32 8.31 3.22
C LEU A 211 5.72 8.52 3.81
N GLN A 212 6.40 7.45 4.24
CA GLN A 212 7.63 7.53 5.04
C GLN A 212 8.89 7.42 4.18
N HIS A 213 9.01 8.33 3.22
CA HIS A 213 10.05 8.33 2.19
C HIS A 213 11.27 9.20 2.50
N MET A 214 11.43 9.62 3.75
CA MET A 214 12.66 10.30 4.17
C MET A 214 13.89 9.41 3.92
N PRO A 215 15.00 9.98 3.42
CA PRO A 215 15.27 11.41 3.36
C PRO A 215 14.85 12.11 2.04
N PHE A 216 14.22 11.40 1.09
CA PHE A 216 13.98 11.93 -0.26
C PHE A 216 12.70 12.76 -0.39
N PHE A 217 11.60 12.29 0.20
CA PHE A 217 10.30 12.95 0.07
C PHE A 217 9.62 13.15 1.42
N VAL A 218 8.95 14.29 1.55
CA VAL A 218 7.99 14.60 2.61
C VAL A 218 6.81 15.34 2.00
N VAL A 219 5.60 14.94 2.40
CA VAL A 219 4.34 15.54 1.93
C VAL A 219 3.80 16.63 2.85
N SER A 220 4.46 16.87 3.99
CA SER A 220 4.02 17.83 5.00
C SER A 220 5.18 18.37 5.84
N SER A 221 5.11 19.64 6.25
CA SER A 221 6.04 20.25 7.20
C SER A 221 6.02 19.62 8.58
N LYS A 222 4.99 18.83 8.92
CA LYS A 222 4.93 18.04 10.17
C LYS A 222 6.10 17.08 10.32
N PHE A 223 6.73 16.66 9.22
CA PHE A 223 7.95 15.85 9.28
C PHE A 223 9.17 16.61 9.82
N PHE A 224 9.17 17.95 9.80
CA PHE A 224 10.36 18.76 10.15
C PHE A 224 10.71 18.70 11.63
N SER A 225 9.76 18.35 12.50
CA SER A 225 10.02 18.09 13.91
C SER A 225 10.60 16.69 14.16
N SER A 226 10.88 15.91 13.11
CA SER A 226 11.11 14.47 13.16
C SER A 226 9.91 13.69 13.72
N ILE A 227 9.68 12.48 13.23
CA ILE A 227 8.60 11.62 13.71
C ILE A 227 9.09 10.19 13.89
N THR A 228 8.43 9.42 14.74
CA THR A 228 8.72 7.98 14.89
C THR A 228 7.78 7.19 14.00
N SER A 229 8.33 6.35 13.13
CA SER A 229 7.55 5.39 12.36
C SER A 229 7.13 4.23 13.25
N CYS A 230 5.82 4.05 13.45
CA CYS A 230 5.26 2.91 14.18
C CYS A 230 5.36 1.60 13.38
N PHE A 231 5.41 1.66 12.05
CA PHE A 231 5.54 0.48 11.20
C PHE A 231 6.98 -0.07 11.17
N TYR A 232 7.94 0.81 10.93
CA TYR A 232 9.36 0.45 10.84
C TYR A 232 10.04 0.41 12.20
N ASP A 233 9.39 0.90 13.26
CA ASP A 233 9.95 1.04 14.61
C ASP A 233 11.28 1.80 14.59
N ARG A 234 11.28 2.96 13.89
CA ARG A 234 12.46 3.81 13.75
C ARG A 234 12.11 5.28 13.72
N LYS A 235 13.01 6.12 14.23
CA LYS A 235 12.89 7.57 14.11
C LYS A 235 13.26 8.03 12.70
N LEU A 236 12.35 8.76 12.06
CA LEU A 236 12.58 9.45 10.80
C LEU A 236 13.12 10.84 11.14
N ASN A 237 14.45 10.96 11.17
CA ASN A 237 15.13 12.19 11.53
C ASN A 237 15.11 13.17 10.35
N PHE A 238 14.61 14.38 10.61
CA PHE A 238 14.70 15.47 9.64
C PHE A 238 15.97 16.28 9.92
N ASP A 239 17.13 15.77 9.53
CA ASP A 239 18.43 16.43 9.72
C ASP A 239 18.82 17.36 8.56
N SER A 240 20.00 17.98 8.60
CA SER A 240 20.49 18.88 7.56
C SER A 240 20.58 18.21 6.18
N PHE A 241 20.97 16.93 6.13
CA PHE A 241 21.03 16.16 4.89
C PHE A 241 19.64 15.91 4.31
N THR A 242 18.68 15.53 5.16
CA THR A 242 17.28 15.35 4.78
C THR A 242 16.67 16.67 4.32
N ARG A 243 16.92 17.77 5.04
CA ARG A 243 16.46 19.11 4.65
C ARG A 243 17.00 19.51 3.29
N PHE A 244 18.28 19.22 2.99
CA PHE A 244 18.86 19.48 1.68
C PHE A 244 18.12 18.72 0.57
N LEU A 245 17.93 17.40 0.71
CA LEU A 245 17.23 16.61 -0.32
C LEU A 245 15.76 17.05 -0.49
N VAL A 246 15.05 17.25 0.62
CA VAL A 246 13.66 17.74 0.65
C VAL A 246 13.53 19.12 0.00
N SER A 247 14.53 19.99 0.14
CA SER A 247 14.53 21.30 -0.50
C SER A 247 14.49 21.22 -2.03
N TYR A 248 14.82 20.08 -2.65
CA TYR A 248 14.80 19.90 -4.11
C TYR A 248 13.83 18.80 -4.56
N GLN A 249 13.00 18.26 -3.66
CA GLN A 249 12.22 17.05 -3.91
C GLN A 249 11.27 17.13 -5.11
N HIS A 250 10.70 18.29 -5.41
CA HIS A 250 9.82 18.49 -6.57
C HIS A 250 10.55 18.38 -7.92
N TRP A 251 11.86 18.68 -7.96
CA TRP A 251 12.70 18.49 -9.14
C TRP A 251 13.20 17.04 -9.24
N THR A 252 13.47 16.40 -8.11
CA THR A 252 14.02 15.04 -8.06
C THR A 252 12.95 13.95 -8.06
N PHE A 253 11.67 14.30 -7.99
CA PHE A 253 10.54 13.36 -7.93
C PHE A 253 10.61 12.28 -9.00
N TYR A 254 10.54 12.64 -10.28
CA TYR A 254 10.57 11.64 -11.36
C TYR A 254 11.90 10.87 -11.45
N PRO A 255 13.09 11.50 -11.38
CA PRO A 255 14.35 10.77 -11.35
C PRO A 255 14.44 9.71 -10.24
N VAL A 256 13.98 10.04 -9.02
CA VAL A 256 13.96 9.08 -7.91
C VAL A 256 12.91 8.00 -8.14
N MET A 257 11.73 8.32 -8.70
CA MET A 257 10.71 7.32 -9.02
C MET A 257 11.17 6.28 -10.06
N CYS A 258 12.03 6.67 -11.00
CA CYS A 258 12.70 5.74 -11.90
C CYS A 258 13.56 4.71 -11.14
N LEU A 259 14.14 5.09 -9.99
CA LEU A 259 15.01 4.21 -9.19
C LEU A 259 14.35 3.66 -7.93
N ALA A 260 13.11 4.05 -7.63
CA ALA A 260 12.40 3.69 -6.40
C ALA A 260 12.26 2.17 -6.20
N ARG A 261 12.32 1.39 -7.29
CA ARG A 261 12.34 -0.07 -7.24
C ARG A 261 13.49 -0.64 -6.40
N ILE A 262 14.64 0.04 -6.36
CA ILE A 262 15.79 -0.37 -5.55
C ILE A 262 15.40 -0.42 -4.07
N ASN A 263 14.62 0.55 -3.59
CA ASN A 263 14.10 0.53 -2.23
C ASN A 263 13.17 -0.67 -2.01
N LEU A 264 12.29 -1.00 -2.96
CA LEU A 264 11.40 -2.17 -2.84
C LEU A 264 12.20 -3.48 -2.73
N PHE A 265 13.28 -3.61 -3.50
CA PHE A 265 14.19 -4.75 -3.40
C PHE A 265 14.87 -4.81 -2.03
N ALA A 266 15.45 -3.69 -1.58
CA ALA A 266 16.09 -3.62 -0.27
C ALA A 266 15.13 -4.00 0.86
N GLN A 267 13.92 -3.45 0.87
CA GLN A 267 12.91 -3.74 1.89
C GLN A 267 12.47 -5.22 1.89
N SER A 268 12.37 -5.82 0.70
CA SER A 268 12.07 -7.25 0.55
C SER A 268 13.11 -8.13 1.25
N PHE A 269 14.41 -7.83 1.07
CA PHE A 269 15.48 -8.56 1.75
C PHE A 269 15.54 -8.24 3.24
N LEU A 270 15.41 -6.96 3.63
CA LEU A 270 15.48 -6.55 5.03
C LEU A 270 14.44 -7.27 5.90
N ILE A 271 13.19 -7.39 5.44
CA ILE A 271 12.17 -8.09 6.22
C ILE A 271 12.40 -9.61 6.26
N LEU A 272 12.89 -10.21 5.16
CA LEU A 272 13.18 -11.65 5.08
C LEU A 272 14.41 -12.04 5.89
N LEU A 273 15.35 -11.12 6.11
CA LEU A 273 16.52 -11.31 6.97
C LEU A 273 16.24 -10.93 8.44
N SER A 274 15.16 -10.20 8.71
CA SER A 274 14.79 -9.80 10.08
C SER A 274 14.23 -10.96 10.92
N ASN A 275 14.14 -10.76 12.23
CA ASN A 275 13.43 -11.68 13.13
C ASN A 275 11.90 -11.51 13.11
N LYS A 276 11.35 -10.61 12.29
CA LYS A 276 9.90 -10.44 12.18
C LYS A 276 9.30 -11.74 11.61
N LYS A 277 8.30 -12.29 12.31
CA LYS A 277 7.54 -13.46 11.85
C LYS A 277 6.74 -13.05 10.61
N LEU A 278 7.27 -13.33 9.43
CA LEU A 278 6.47 -13.35 8.21
C LEU A 278 5.55 -14.57 8.26
N ALA A 279 4.45 -14.53 7.52
CA ALA A 279 3.62 -15.72 7.29
C ALA A 279 4.49 -16.91 6.83
N ASN A 280 4.04 -18.14 7.10
CA ASN A 280 4.76 -19.43 7.11
C ASN A 280 5.54 -19.88 5.84
N ASP A 281 5.93 -18.97 4.94
CA ASP A 281 6.46 -19.26 3.61
C ASP A 281 7.80 -18.57 3.30
N ARG A 282 8.56 -18.15 4.32
CA ARG A 282 9.85 -17.45 4.13
C ARG A 282 10.77 -18.17 3.15
N GLY A 283 10.83 -19.50 3.18
CA GLY A 283 11.62 -20.30 2.24
C GLY A 283 11.16 -20.18 0.78
N LEU A 284 9.84 -20.21 0.53
CA LEU A 284 9.28 -20.03 -0.81
C LEU A 284 9.51 -18.61 -1.32
N GLU A 285 9.41 -17.61 -0.45
CA GLU A 285 9.69 -16.22 -0.83
C GLU A 285 11.16 -16.00 -1.19
N LEU A 286 12.09 -16.58 -0.42
CA LEU A 286 13.53 -16.55 -0.73
C LEU A 286 13.83 -17.27 -2.05
N LEU A 287 13.23 -18.44 -2.29
CA LEU A 287 13.39 -19.16 -3.55
C LEU A 287 12.88 -18.34 -4.73
N GLY A 288 11.70 -17.73 -4.60
CA GLY A 288 11.14 -16.87 -5.65
C GLY A 288 12.01 -15.65 -5.94
N LEU A 289 12.57 -15.02 -4.90
CA LEU A 289 13.52 -13.91 -5.10
C LEU A 289 14.81 -14.40 -5.76
N ALA A 290 15.33 -15.57 -5.38
CA ALA A 290 16.50 -16.16 -6.02
C ALA A 290 16.26 -16.39 -7.52
N VAL A 291 15.06 -16.87 -7.90
CA VAL A 291 14.68 -16.99 -9.32
C VAL A 291 14.86 -15.65 -10.04
N PHE A 292 14.29 -14.56 -9.52
CA PHE A 292 14.44 -13.23 -10.11
C PHE A 292 15.90 -12.79 -10.25
N TRP A 293 16.66 -12.90 -9.16
CA TRP A 293 18.06 -12.50 -9.11
C TRP A 293 19.01 -13.41 -9.88
N ILE A 294 18.52 -14.52 -10.43
CA ILE A 294 19.23 -15.36 -11.38
C ILE A 294 18.85 -14.99 -12.81
N TRP A 295 17.55 -15.07 -13.16
CA TRP A 295 17.16 -14.96 -14.58
C TRP A 295 17.32 -13.53 -15.12
N TYR A 296 17.01 -12.49 -14.34
CA TYR A 296 17.06 -11.12 -14.83
C TYR A 296 18.51 -10.66 -15.07
N PRO A 297 19.47 -10.85 -14.14
CA PRO A 297 20.88 -10.58 -14.42
C PRO A 297 21.44 -11.45 -15.55
N LEU A 298 21.02 -12.71 -15.67
CA LEU A 298 21.41 -13.57 -16.80
C LEU A 298 20.95 -12.98 -18.13
N LEU A 299 19.69 -12.57 -18.24
CA LEU A 299 19.16 -11.91 -19.45
C LEU A 299 19.94 -10.63 -19.77
N VAL A 300 20.21 -9.79 -18.76
CA VAL A 300 21.01 -8.56 -18.95
C VAL A 300 22.44 -8.90 -19.39
N SER A 301 23.04 -9.99 -18.90
CA SER A 301 24.39 -10.41 -19.28
C SER A 301 24.52 -10.78 -20.77
N CYS A 302 23.42 -11.20 -21.41
CA CYS A 302 23.36 -11.49 -22.84
C CYS A 302 23.48 -10.24 -23.73
N LEU A 303 23.34 -9.03 -23.18
CA LEU A 303 23.57 -7.78 -23.92
C LEU A 303 25.08 -7.59 -24.17
N PRO A 304 25.48 -7.12 -25.36
CA PRO A 304 26.87 -7.19 -25.84
C PRO A 304 27.81 -6.20 -25.16
N SER A 305 27.31 -5.05 -24.69
CA SER A 305 28.13 -3.98 -24.14
C SER A 305 27.64 -3.52 -22.77
N GLY A 306 28.56 -3.02 -21.93
CA GLY A 306 28.22 -2.44 -20.62
C GLY A 306 27.23 -1.27 -20.73
N GLY A 307 27.36 -0.45 -21.78
CA GLY A 307 26.41 0.64 -22.05
C GLY A 307 25.00 0.14 -22.34
N GLU A 308 24.84 -0.90 -23.17
CA GLU A 308 23.53 -1.52 -23.45
C GLU A 308 22.91 -2.12 -22.20
N ARG A 309 23.70 -2.78 -21.34
CA ARG A 309 23.24 -3.30 -20.05
C ARG A 309 22.66 -2.20 -19.16
N ILE A 310 23.38 -1.09 -19.02
CA ILE A 310 22.94 0.05 -18.21
C ILE A 310 21.65 0.65 -18.78
N MET A 311 21.59 0.93 -20.08
CA MET A 311 20.39 1.51 -20.68
C MET A 311 19.17 0.58 -20.60
N PHE A 312 19.36 -0.73 -20.78
CA PHE A 312 18.28 -1.71 -20.66
C PHE A 312 17.68 -1.70 -19.25
N VAL A 313 18.54 -1.73 -18.23
CA VAL A 313 18.11 -1.66 -16.82
C VAL A 313 17.42 -0.34 -16.53
N LEU A 314 18.01 0.79 -16.95
CA LEU A 314 17.42 2.11 -16.76
C LEU A 314 16.07 2.25 -17.46
N ALA A 315 15.91 1.73 -18.68
CA ALA A 315 14.63 1.74 -19.38
C ALA A 315 13.57 0.88 -18.66
N SER A 316 13.93 -0.32 -18.22
CA SER A 316 13.05 -1.22 -17.46
C SER A 316 12.58 -0.56 -16.16
N PHE A 317 13.51 0.08 -15.45
CA PHE A 317 13.28 0.76 -14.19
C PHE A 317 12.44 2.02 -14.39
N SER A 318 12.76 2.85 -15.39
CA SER A 318 12.03 4.10 -15.68
C SER A 318 10.59 3.83 -16.10
N VAL A 319 10.34 2.85 -16.97
CA VAL A 319 8.97 2.49 -17.36
C VAL A 319 8.19 1.97 -16.16
N THR A 320 8.78 1.09 -15.34
CA THR A 320 8.13 0.63 -14.10
C THR A 320 7.92 1.76 -13.10
N GLY A 321 8.78 2.79 -13.12
CA GLY A 321 8.65 4.02 -12.34
C GLY A 321 7.31 4.71 -12.49
N ILE A 322 6.63 4.54 -13.64
CA ILE A 322 5.27 5.05 -13.86
C ILE A 322 4.29 4.50 -12.82
N GLN A 323 4.40 3.22 -12.44
CA GLN A 323 3.57 2.63 -11.39
C GLN A 323 3.87 3.25 -10.01
N HIS A 324 5.14 3.52 -9.68
CA HIS A 324 5.49 4.20 -8.42
C HIS A 324 4.90 5.61 -8.38
N VAL A 325 5.00 6.35 -9.49
CA VAL A 325 4.37 7.67 -9.63
C VAL A 325 2.88 7.55 -9.36
N GLN A 326 2.18 6.60 -9.99
CA GLN A 326 0.74 6.42 -9.80
C GLN A 326 0.35 6.23 -8.33
N PHE A 327 1.07 5.41 -7.56
CA PHE A 327 0.83 5.26 -6.13
C PHE A 327 0.95 6.61 -5.40
N CYS A 328 1.99 7.39 -5.68
CA CYS A 328 2.15 8.73 -5.10
C CYS A 328 0.99 9.67 -5.48
N LEU A 329 0.54 9.64 -6.74
CA LEU A 329 -0.53 10.50 -7.24
C LEU A 329 -1.84 10.34 -6.47
N ASN A 330 -2.11 9.15 -5.94
CA ASN A 330 -3.35 8.88 -5.21
C ASN A 330 -3.34 9.38 -3.75
N HIS A 331 -2.17 9.67 -3.18
CA HIS A 331 -2.02 9.89 -1.73
C HIS A 331 -1.30 11.18 -1.37
N PHE A 332 -0.26 11.57 -2.12
CA PHE A 332 0.67 12.63 -1.71
C PHE A 332 0.00 14.00 -1.58
N SER A 333 -1.00 14.29 -2.41
CA SER A 333 -1.75 15.55 -2.36
C SER A 333 -3.05 15.46 -1.54
N SER A 334 -3.31 14.32 -0.89
CA SER A 334 -4.52 14.09 -0.09
C SER A 334 -4.30 14.50 1.36
N SER A 335 -5.36 14.56 2.16
CA SER A 335 -5.29 14.99 3.56
C SER A 335 -4.39 14.06 4.39
N VAL A 336 -3.57 14.63 5.28
CA VAL A 336 -2.64 13.87 6.16
C VAL A 336 -2.84 14.20 7.63
N TYR A 337 -2.61 13.22 8.51
CA TYR A 337 -2.71 13.38 9.96
C TYR A 337 -1.53 12.72 10.70
N VAL A 338 -1.44 12.94 12.01
CA VAL A 338 -0.45 12.31 12.90
C VAL A 338 -1.22 11.59 13.99
N GLY A 339 -0.77 10.39 14.34
CA GLY A 339 -1.38 9.52 15.32
C GLY A 339 -2.05 8.28 14.70
N PRO A 340 -2.62 7.42 15.56
CA PRO A 340 -3.19 6.15 15.12
C PRO A 340 -4.43 6.34 14.24
N PRO A 341 -4.73 5.36 13.36
CA PRO A 341 -6.01 5.34 12.68
C PRO A 341 -7.17 5.21 13.67
N SER A 342 -8.35 5.62 13.22
CA SER A 342 -9.59 5.55 14.01
C SER A 342 -10.54 4.61 13.30
N GLY A 343 -10.98 3.56 14.00
CA GLY A 343 -11.90 2.57 13.45
C GLY A 343 -13.32 3.11 13.23
N ASN A 344 -13.71 4.14 13.98
CA ASN A 344 -15.08 4.68 14.01
C ASN A 344 -15.42 5.64 12.86
N ASN A 345 -14.42 6.12 12.12
CA ASN A 345 -14.61 7.01 10.97
C ASN A 345 -13.90 6.48 9.73
N TRP A 346 -13.93 5.15 9.56
CA TRP A 346 -13.28 4.43 8.47
C TRP A 346 -13.62 5.05 7.10
N PHE A 347 -14.90 5.22 6.80
CA PHE A 347 -15.33 5.72 5.49
C PHE A 347 -14.79 7.12 5.20
N GLU A 348 -14.97 8.05 6.13
CA GLU A 348 -14.45 9.44 6.04
C GLU A 348 -12.93 9.45 5.83
N LYS A 349 -12.17 8.75 6.69
CA LYS A 349 -10.70 8.69 6.59
C LYS A 349 -10.22 8.16 5.24
N GLN A 350 -10.82 7.09 4.73
CA GLN A 350 -10.44 6.54 3.43
C GLN A 350 -10.77 7.53 2.30
N THR A 351 -11.89 8.24 2.37
CA THR A 351 -12.26 9.25 1.34
C THR A 351 -11.40 10.52 1.39
N GLU A 352 -10.94 10.93 2.57
CA GLU A 352 -10.07 12.10 2.76
C GLU A 352 -8.61 11.82 2.38
N GLY A 353 -8.13 10.62 2.70
CA GLY A 353 -6.74 10.20 2.49
C GLY A 353 -6.43 9.70 1.08
N THR A 354 -7.43 9.63 0.18
CA THR A 354 -7.25 9.07 -1.17
C THR A 354 -7.81 9.97 -2.27
N LEU A 355 -7.25 9.81 -3.46
CA LEU A 355 -7.61 10.54 -4.66
C LEU A 355 -7.79 9.55 -5.83
N ASN A 356 -8.91 9.65 -6.53
CA ASN A 356 -9.19 8.91 -7.75
C ASN A 356 -8.63 9.63 -8.99
N ILE A 357 -8.31 8.84 -10.02
CA ILE A 357 -7.88 9.33 -11.31
C ILE A 357 -9.01 9.11 -12.33
N SER A 358 -9.46 10.18 -12.96
CA SER A 358 -10.45 10.10 -14.04
C SER A 358 -9.79 9.56 -15.31
N CYS A 359 -10.28 8.44 -15.81
CA CYS A 359 -9.85 7.86 -17.08
C CYS A 359 -11.00 7.11 -17.79
N SER A 360 -10.86 7.04 -19.11
CA SER A 360 -11.73 6.21 -19.96
C SER A 360 -11.57 4.71 -19.64
N PRO A 361 -12.59 3.86 -19.86
CA PRO A 361 -12.54 2.44 -19.51
C PRO A 361 -11.39 1.65 -20.15
N TRP A 362 -10.96 2.00 -21.36
CA TRP A 362 -9.84 1.33 -22.03
C TRP A 362 -8.49 1.53 -21.32
N MET A 363 -8.38 2.52 -20.43
CA MET A 363 -7.20 2.76 -19.59
C MET A 363 -7.20 1.94 -18.29
N ASP A 364 -8.23 1.12 -18.03
CA ASP A 364 -8.28 0.28 -16.82
C ASP A 364 -7.13 -0.72 -16.77
N TRP A 365 -6.70 -1.21 -17.93
CA TRP A 365 -5.51 -2.06 -18.06
C TRP A 365 -4.22 -1.33 -17.64
N PHE A 366 -4.09 -0.05 -18.01
CA PHE A 366 -2.90 0.74 -17.71
C PHE A 366 -2.84 1.11 -16.23
N HIS A 367 -3.93 1.69 -15.71
CA HIS A 367 -3.96 2.16 -14.33
C HIS A 367 -4.08 1.05 -13.30
N GLY A 368 -4.52 -0.13 -13.74
CA GLY A 368 -4.47 -1.32 -12.91
C GLY A 368 -5.34 -1.26 -11.66
N GLY A 369 -6.40 -0.44 -11.64
CA GLY A 369 -7.33 -0.30 -10.52
C GLY A 369 -7.04 0.91 -9.64
N LEU A 370 -5.81 1.44 -9.68
CA LEU A 370 -5.40 2.60 -8.88
C LEU A 370 -6.13 3.90 -9.23
N GLN A 371 -6.83 3.93 -10.37
CA GLN A 371 -7.70 5.05 -10.72
C GLN A 371 -8.95 5.14 -9.83
N PHE A 372 -9.25 4.09 -9.06
CA PHE A 372 -10.39 3.95 -8.15
C PHE A 372 -9.92 3.72 -6.69
N GLN A 373 -8.98 4.54 -6.19
CA GLN A 373 -8.47 4.34 -4.83
C GLN A 373 -9.48 4.52 -3.72
N ILE A 374 -10.44 5.43 -3.85
CA ILE A 374 -11.48 5.58 -2.85
C ILE A 374 -12.24 4.25 -2.70
N GLU A 375 -12.67 3.66 -3.82
CA GLU A 375 -13.38 2.37 -3.82
C GLU A 375 -12.49 1.23 -3.32
N HIS A 376 -11.23 1.21 -3.73
CA HIS A 376 -10.25 0.20 -3.32
C HIS A 376 -10.01 0.23 -1.81
N HIS A 377 -9.78 1.39 -1.22
CA HIS A 377 -9.55 1.54 0.22
C HIS A 377 -10.79 1.22 1.05
N LEU A 378 -11.99 1.57 0.54
CA LEU A 378 -13.24 1.23 1.19
C LEU A 378 -13.58 -0.26 1.10
N PHE A 379 -13.19 -0.93 0.01
CA PHE A 379 -13.54 -2.32 -0.27
C PHE A 379 -12.35 -3.08 -0.88
N PRO A 380 -11.25 -3.28 -0.13
CA PRO A 380 -9.98 -3.82 -0.67
C PRO A 380 -10.13 -5.22 -1.25
N ARG A 381 -11.14 -5.97 -0.78
CA ARG A 381 -11.47 -7.31 -1.29
C ARG A 381 -12.19 -7.31 -2.64
N LEU A 382 -12.70 -6.17 -3.12
CA LEU A 382 -13.43 -6.14 -4.39
C LEU A 382 -12.47 -6.46 -5.54
N PRO A 383 -12.81 -7.41 -6.41
CA PRO A 383 -12.05 -7.61 -7.63
C PRO A 383 -11.99 -6.33 -8.45
N ARG A 384 -10.80 -6.00 -8.94
CA ARG A 384 -10.53 -4.76 -9.69
C ARG A 384 -11.53 -4.48 -10.82
N CYS A 385 -11.99 -5.52 -11.51
CA CYS A 385 -12.96 -5.40 -12.61
C CYS A 385 -14.33 -4.86 -12.16
N GLN A 386 -14.61 -4.85 -10.85
CA GLN A 386 -15.85 -4.30 -10.27
C GLN A 386 -15.72 -2.85 -9.83
N LEU A 387 -14.50 -2.31 -9.65
CA LEU A 387 -14.29 -0.97 -9.07
C LEU A 387 -15.02 0.13 -9.84
N ARG A 388 -14.94 0.11 -11.17
CA ARG A 388 -15.67 1.04 -12.05
C ARG A 388 -17.19 0.93 -11.90
N ARG A 389 -17.70 -0.28 -11.67
CA ARG A 389 -19.14 -0.53 -11.49
C ARG A 389 -19.63 -0.01 -10.14
N VAL A 390 -18.81 -0.09 -9.09
CA VAL A 390 -19.20 0.35 -7.75
C VAL A 390 -18.99 1.85 -7.51
N SER A 391 -18.13 2.51 -8.29
CA SER A 391 -17.78 3.93 -8.10
C SER A 391 -18.97 4.89 -8.06
N PRO A 392 -20.07 4.72 -8.84
CA PRO A 392 -21.22 5.61 -8.72
C PRO A 392 -21.93 5.51 -7.37
N PHE A 393 -21.99 4.30 -6.78
CA PHE A 393 -22.63 4.11 -5.47
C PHE A 393 -21.82 4.74 -4.35
N VAL A 394 -20.49 4.63 -4.40
CA VAL A 394 -19.60 5.28 -3.45
C VAL A 394 -19.71 6.80 -3.56
N ARG A 395 -19.77 7.34 -4.78
CA ARG A 395 -19.97 8.77 -5.01
C ARG A 395 -21.28 9.29 -4.43
N GLU A 396 -22.39 8.59 -4.63
CA GLU A 396 -23.68 8.98 -4.06
C GLU A 396 -23.67 8.91 -2.53
N LEU A 397 -22.95 7.94 -1.94
CA LEU A 397 -22.80 7.85 -0.50
C LEU A 397 -21.95 9.00 0.07
N CYS A 398 -20.83 9.35 -0.57
CA CYS A 398 -20.05 10.54 -0.23
C CYS A 398 -20.92 11.80 -0.29
N LYS A 399 -21.72 11.96 -1.35
CA LYS A 399 -22.64 13.08 -1.52
C LYS A 399 -23.71 13.14 -0.42
N LYS A 400 -24.30 12.00 -0.03
CA LYS A 400 -25.29 11.92 1.05
C LYS A 400 -24.74 12.47 2.37
N HIS A 401 -23.49 12.14 2.68
CA HIS A 401 -22.85 12.47 3.96
C HIS A 401 -21.95 13.70 3.91
N ASN A 402 -21.97 14.47 2.81
CA ASN A 402 -21.11 15.64 2.59
C ASN A 402 -19.61 15.33 2.77
N LEU A 403 -19.18 14.16 2.32
CA LEU A 403 -17.80 13.70 2.36
C LEU A 403 -17.10 13.92 1.01
N PRO A 404 -15.78 14.12 0.99
CA PRO A 404 -15.06 14.32 -0.27
C PRO A 404 -15.13 13.08 -1.17
N TYR A 405 -15.25 13.32 -2.47
CA TYR A 405 -15.03 12.30 -3.50
C TYR A 405 -14.03 12.89 -4.51
N ASN A 406 -12.75 12.87 -4.13
CA ASN A 406 -11.69 13.53 -4.87
C ASN A 406 -11.38 12.74 -6.16
N ILE A 407 -11.69 13.32 -7.31
CA ILE A 407 -11.38 12.74 -8.61
C ILE A 407 -10.84 13.80 -9.57
N VAL A 408 -9.66 13.57 -10.14
CA VAL A 408 -9.02 14.50 -11.09
C VAL A 408 -8.40 13.75 -12.26
N SER A 409 -8.07 14.45 -13.35
CA SER A 409 -7.35 13.83 -14.47
C SER A 409 -5.92 13.42 -14.05
N PHE A 410 -5.33 12.46 -14.77
CA PHE A 410 -3.95 12.02 -14.53
C PHE A 410 -2.96 13.20 -14.51
N TRP A 411 -3.11 14.15 -15.44
CA TRP A 411 -2.26 15.34 -15.52
C TRP A 411 -2.43 16.26 -14.31
N LYS A 412 -3.67 16.48 -13.86
CA LYS A 412 -3.93 17.31 -12.69
C LYS A 412 -3.41 16.65 -11.41
N ALA A 413 -3.50 15.33 -11.28
CA ALA A 413 -2.92 14.59 -10.15
C ALA A 413 -1.40 14.77 -10.06
N ASN A 414 -0.69 14.69 -11.20
CA ASN A 414 0.75 15.00 -11.25
C ASN A 414 1.04 16.44 -10.82
N ALA A 415 0.27 17.41 -11.31
CA ALA A 415 0.44 18.81 -10.93
C ALA A 415 0.23 19.03 -9.42
N LEU A 416 -0.82 18.44 -8.83
CA LEU A 416 -1.09 18.52 -7.40
C LEU A 416 0.03 17.87 -6.58
N THR A 417 0.54 16.72 -6.99
CA THR A 417 1.64 16.03 -6.31
C THR A 417 2.91 16.89 -6.31
N LEU A 418 3.27 17.45 -7.47
CA LEU A 418 4.44 18.34 -7.58
C LEU A 418 4.26 19.62 -6.77
N GLU A 419 3.05 20.19 -6.74
CA GLU A 419 2.71 21.36 -5.93
C GLU A 419 2.88 21.06 -4.43
N THR A 420 2.33 19.95 -3.93
CA THR A 420 2.53 19.53 -2.53
C THR A 420 4.01 19.37 -2.17
N LEU A 421 4.76 18.68 -3.04
CA LEU A 421 6.20 18.49 -2.87
C LEU A 421 6.98 19.82 -2.93
N GLN A 422 6.55 20.76 -3.78
CA GLN A 422 7.15 22.08 -3.90
C GLN A 422 6.87 22.94 -2.66
N THR A 423 5.63 22.96 -2.16
CA THR A 423 5.26 23.68 -0.94
C THR A 423 6.11 23.22 0.24
N ALA A 424 6.21 21.90 0.46
CA ALA A 424 7.05 21.35 1.52
C ALA A 424 8.55 21.67 1.29
N ALA A 425 9.02 21.65 0.03
CA ALA A 425 10.40 22.02 -0.29
C ALA A 425 10.72 23.48 0.05
N LEU A 426 9.81 24.41 -0.25
CA LEU A 426 9.97 25.84 0.05
C LEU A 426 9.96 26.08 1.57
N GLN A 427 9.06 25.41 2.30
CA GLN A 427 9.05 25.48 3.76
C GLN A 427 10.33 24.89 4.37
N ALA A 428 10.92 23.85 3.78
CA ALA A 428 12.19 23.29 4.23
C ALA A 428 13.39 24.22 3.97
N ARG A 429 13.29 25.14 2.99
CA ARG A 429 14.31 26.17 2.73
C ARG A 429 14.17 27.36 3.68
N ASP A 430 13.00 27.55 4.28
CA ASP A 430 12.80 28.56 5.30
C ASP A 430 13.49 28.13 6.60
N LEU A 431 14.57 28.86 6.94
CA LEU A 431 15.42 28.60 8.10
C LEU A 431 14.90 29.25 9.39
N THR A 432 13.79 29.99 9.33
CA THR A 432 13.18 30.60 10.52
C THR A 432 12.68 29.56 11.54
N ASN A 433 12.48 28.31 11.11
CA ASN A 433 12.24 27.13 11.96
C ASN A 433 13.48 26.21 11.95
N PRO A 434 14.47 26.42 12.85
CA PRO A 434 15.72 25.67 12.83
C PRO A 434 15.49 24.19 13.21
N VAL A 435 16.14 23.28 12.47
CA VAL A 435 16.27 21.86 12.85
C VAL A 435 17.13 21.75 14.11
N PRO A 436 16.85 20.82 15.04
CA PRO A 436 17.84 20.45 16.05
C PRO A 436 19.19 20.09 15.41
N LYS A 437 20.23 20.84 15.79
CA LYS A 437 21.54 20.88 15.13
C LYS A 437 22.19 19.49 15.04
N ASN A 438 22.56 19.07 13.82
CA ASN A 438 23.52 17.98 13.63
C ASN A 438 24.93 18.59 13.59
N LEU A 439 25.64 18.49 14.72
CA LEU A 439 26.97 19.09 14.95
C LEU A 439 28.04 18.61 13.95
N VAL A 440 27.86 17.43 13.33
CA VAL A 440 28.83 16.87 12.38
C VAL A 440 28.80 17.61 11.03
N TRP A 441 27.64 18.10 10.59
CA TRP A 441 27.51 18.81 9.32
C TRP A 441 28.10 20.22 9.37
N GLU A 442 27.98 20.91 10.50
CA GLU A 442 28.62 22.23 10.70
C GLU A 442 30.15 22.08 10.75
N ALA A 443 30.68 21.05 11.43
CA ALA A 443 32.12 20.82 11.52
C ALA A 443 32.81 20.57 10.17
N VAL A 444 32.07 20.09 9.17
CA VAL A 444 32.59 19.84 7.82
C VAL A 444 32.41 21.06 6.89
N ASN A 445 31.50 22.00 7.21
CA ASN A 445 31.15 23.13 6.34
C ASN A 445 31.47 24.51 6.92
N THR A 446 32.10 24.63 8.10
CA THR A 446 32.59 25.91 8.65
C THR A 446 33.92 26.39 8.05
N HIS A 447 34.45 25.68 7.04
CA HIS A 447 35.59 26.13 6.24
C HIS A 447 35.23 26.16 4.76
N GLY A 448 34.57 27.25 4.34
CA GLY A 448 34.25 27.56 2.95
C GLY A 448 34.00 29.05 2.78
#